data_AF-A0A4R2RJ49-F1
#
_entry.id   AF-A0A4R2RJ49-F1
#
_cell.length_a   1.000
_cell.length_b   1.000
_cell.length_c   1.000
_cell.angle_alpha   90.00
_cell.angle_beta   90.00
_cell.angle_gamma   90.00
#
_symmetry.space_group_name_H-M   'P 1'
#
loop_
_entity.id
_entity.type
_entity.pdbx_description
1 polymer ?
#
loop_
_entity_poly.entity_id
_entity_poly.type
_entity_poly.pdbx_seq_one_letter_code
_entity_poly.pdbx_strand_id
1 'polypeptide(L)'
;MTGLPAQLRGLVIEGIEQSYRTFMEAKLFRHIDIFTDRTHIPLGLPQDVAAHCADYERQIAEHGGIDIQVLGIGRNGHIGFNEPGEAFGRLTHRVTLSDSTRQANARFFSQQEEVPTYAITMGLKSIMNARRVLLLAAGADKSSAVCRAVCGDVSEAHPASVLKLHPNCVFVLDDAAAAELPAAFRQNKEVAK
;
A
#
# COMPACT_ATOMS: atom_id res chain seq x y z
N MET A 1 -20.05 6.47 -28.20
CA MET A 1 -18.60 6.68 -28.00
C MET A 1 -18.04 5.38 -27.49
N THR A 2 -17.11 4.81 -28.26
CA THR A 2 -16.68 3.41 -28.21
C THR A 2 -16.00 3.07 -26.89
N GLY A 3 -16.53 2.07 -26.18
CA GLY A 3 -15.97 1.55 -24.94
C GLY A 3 -14.54 1.06 -25.14
N LEU A 4 -13.66 1.41 -24.20
CA LEU A 4 -12.27 0.95 -24.20
C LEU A 4 -12.22 -0.60 -24.12
N PRO A 5 -11.37 -1.26 -24.93
CA PRO A 5 -11.12 -2.70 -24.86
C PRO A 5 -10.81 -3.19 -23.45
N ALA A 6 -11.30 -4.38 -23.08
CA ALA A 6 -11.15 -4.97 -21.74
C ALA A 6 -9.68 -5.13 -21.27
N GLN A 7 -8.72 -5.06 -22.18
CA GLN A 7 -7.28 -5.16 -21.94
C GLN A 7 -6.65 -3.86 -21.42
N LEU A 8 -7.39 -2.74 -21.40
CA LEU A 8 -6.95 -1.41 -20.96
C LEU A 8 -7.47 -1.04 -19.56
N ARG A 9 -7.78 -2.02 -18.71
CA ARG A 9 -8.35 -1.81 -17.36
C ARG A 9 -7.33 -1.94 -16.22
N GLY A 10 -6.39 -1.02 -16.18
CA GLY A 10 -5.44 -0.86 -15.08
C GLY A 10 -5.11 0.61 -14.89
N LEU A 11 -4.77 0.95 -13.65
CA LEU A 11 -4.74 2.32 -13.17
C LEU A 11 -3.49 3.06 -13.63
N VAL A 12 -3.31 3.34 -14.92
CA VAL A 12 -2.84 4.68 -15.35
C VAL A 12 -3.29 4.91 -16.79
N ILE A 13 -4.27 5.79 -16.92
CA ILE A 13 -4.46 6.70 -18.05
C ILE A 13 -4.65 8.07 -17.40
N GLU A 14 -3.93 9.10 -17.85
CA GLU A 14 -4.23 10.49 -17.46
C GLU A 14 -5.71 10.79 -17.73
N GLY A 15 -6.43 11.32 -16.74
CA GLY A 15 -7.85 11.67 -16.88
C GLY A 15 -8.87 10.65 -16.34
N ILE A 16 -8.45 9.54 -15.73
CA ILE A 16 -9.37 8.68 -14.96
C ILE A 16 -9.51 9.25 -13.53
N GLU A 17 -10.72 9.66 -13.18
CA GLU A 17 -11.06 10.26 -11.88
C GLU A 17 -10.69 9.33 -10.70
N GLN A 18 -10.79 8.02 -10.90
CA GLN A 18 -10.59 6.98 -9.89
C GLN A 18 -9.12 6.50 -9.75
N SER A 19 -8.16 7.10 -10.46
CA SER A 19 -6.76 6.69 -10.36
C SER A 19 -6.12 7.11 -9.02
N TYR A 20 -5.14 6.34 -8.53
CA TYR A 20 -4.35 6.77 -7.36
C TYR A 20 -3.56 8.05 -7.63
N ARG A 21 -3.21 8.32 -8.90
CA ARG A 21 -2.63 9.61 -9.29
C ARG A 21 -3.60 10.76 -9.02
N THR A 22 -4.83 10.65 -9.51
CA THR A 22 -5.90 11.64 -9.29
C THR A 22 -6.24 11.77 -7.81
N PHE A 23 -6.31 10.67 -7.07
CA PHE A 23 -6.50 10.69 -5.61
C PHE A 23 -5.42 11.50 -4.90
N MET A 24 -4.14 11.24 -5.21
CA MET A 24 -3.02 11.95 -4.58
C MET A 24 -2.99 13.44 -4.98
N GLU A 25 -3.33 13.79 -6.23
CA GLU A 25 -3.51 15.19 -6.63
C GLU A 25 -4.58 15.87 -5.77
N ALA A 26 -5.75 15.26 -5.68
CA ALA A 26 -6.92 15.83 -5.04
C ALA A 26 -6.79 15.90 -3.52
N LYS A 27 -6.07 14.97 -2.90
CA LYS A 27 -5.96 14.86 -1.43
C LYS A 27 -4.68 15.42 -0.84
N LEU A 28 -3.61 15.57 -1.63
CA LEU A 28 -2.32 15.99 -1.08
C LEU A 28 -1.56 16.96 -1.99
N PHE A 29 -1.12 16.52 -3.17
CA PHE A 29 -0.07 17.24 -3.91
C PHE A 29 -0.47 18.66 -4.33
N ARG A 30 -1.76 18.93 -4.59
CA ARG A 30 -2.24 20.29 -4.93
C ARG A 30 -2.37 21.23 -3.73
N HIS A 31 -2.20 20.73 -2.51
CA HIS A 31 -2.44 21.47 -1.27
C HIS A 31 -1.16 21.79 -0.51
N ILE A 32 0.00 21.45 -1.08
CA ILE A 32 1.32 21.63 -0.47
C ILE A 32 2.32 22.13 -1.52
N ASP A 33 3.42 22.72 -1.05
CA ASP A 33 4.50 23.25 -1.89
C ASP A 33 5.44 22.13 -2.39
N ILE A 34 4.89 21.13 -3.08
CA ILE A 34 5.66 20.05 -3.71
C ILE A 34 5.77 20.28 -5.22
N PHE A 35 6.96 20.08 -5.78
CA PHE A 35 7.12 20.08 -7.22
C PHE A 35 6.56 18.79 -7.81
N THR A 36 5.70 18.89 -8.83
CA THR A 36 5.01 17.74 -9.42
C THR A 36 5.96 16.72 -10.05
N ASP A 37 7.09 17.18 -10.58
CA ASP A 37 8.17 16.34 -11.13
C ASP A 37 8.93 15.53 -10.05
N ARG A 38 8.71 15.85 -8.76
CA ARG A 38 9.19 15.08 -7.60
C ARG A 38 8.12 14.16 -7.02
N THR A 39 7.03 13.93 -7.75
CA THR A 39 5.97 13.00 -7.34
C THR A 39 5.97 11.77 -8.24
N HIS A 40 6.21 10.61 -7.64
CA HIS A 40 6.38 9.36 -8.38
C HIS A 40 5.25 8.40 -7.97
N ILE A 41 4.45 7.98 -8.95
CA ILE A 41 3.39 6.96 -8.76
C ILE A 41 3.53 5.95 -9.90
N PRO A 42 3.59 4.63 -9.61
CA PRO A 42 3.68 3.63 -10.66
C PRO A 42 2.52 3.72 -11.63
N LEU A 43 2.82 3.54 -12.92
CA LEU A 43 1.82 3.33 -13.94
C LEU A 43 1.07 2.03 -13.66
N GLY A 44 -0.26 2.02 -13.69
CA GLY A 44 -1.05 0.79 -13.50
C GLY A 44 -1.23 -0.03 -14.78
N LEU A 45 -0.93 0.54 -15.96
CA LEU A 45 -0.85 -0.17 -17.24
C LEU A 45 0.39 0.23 -18.06
N PRO A 46 1.59 -0.07 -17.58
CA PRO A 46 2.77 0.08 -18.43
C PRO A 46 2.70 -0.91 -19.60
N GLN A 47 3.23 -0.51 -20.76
CA GLN A 47 3.35 -1.40 -21.92
C GLN A 47 4.26 -2.60 -21.60
N ASP A 48 5.39 -2.34 -20.93
CA ASP A 48 6.27 -3.36 -20.37
C ASP A 48 6.24 -3.27 -18.83
N VAL A 49 5.51 -4.20 -18.22
CA VAL A 49 5.36 -4.30 -16.76
C VAL A 49 6.69 -4.56 -16.07
N ALA A 50 7.53 -5.44 -16.61
CA ALA A 50 8.77 -5.84 -15.96
C ALA A 50 9.77 -4.68 -15.99
N ALA A 51 9.94 -4.04 -17.15
CA ALA A 51 10.79 -2.87 -17.29
C ALA A 51 10.29 -1.71 -16.42
N HIS A 52 8.98 -1.46 -16.37
CA HIS A 52 8.40 -0.40 -15.54
C HIS A 52 8.64 -0.61 -14.05
N CYS A 53 8.45 -1.84 -13.55
CA CYS A 53 8.71 -2.16 -12.15
C CYS A 53 10.21 -2.01 -11.81
N ALA A 54 11.09 -2.48 -12.69
CA ALA A 54 12.52 -2.35 -12.51
C ALA A 54 12.98 -0.88 -12.55
N ASP A 55 12.38 -0.07 -13.42
CA ASP A 55 12.64 1.37 -13.52
C ASP A 55 12.25 2.10 -12.23
N TYR A 56 11.08 1.78 -11.66
CA TYR A 56 10.63 2.35 -10.39
C TYR A 56 11.58 2.03 -9.23
N GLU A 57 12.05 0.79 -9.13
CA GLU A 57 13.08 0.41 -8.14
C GLU A 57 14.41 1.13 -8.37
N ARG A 58 14.80 1.30 -9.63
CA ARG A 58 16.04 2.01 -9.99
C ARG A 58 15.95 3.48 -9.57
N GLN A 59 14.84 4.16 -9.85
CA GLN A 59 14.62 5.55 -9.41
C GLN A 59 14.71 5.67 -7.88
N ILE A 60 14.10 4.76 -7.12
CA ILE A 60 14.22 4.75 -5.65
C ILE A 60 15.69 4.67 -5.23
N ALA A 61 16.46 3.77 -5.83
CA ALA A 61 17.88 3.59 -5.50
C ALA A 61 18.73 4.81 -5.89
N GLU A 62 18.49 5.41 -7.07
CA GLU A 62 19.18 6.61 -7.56
C GLU A 62 18.94 7.82 -6.65
N HIS A 63 17.77 7.90 -6.02
CA HIS A 63 17.46 8.92 -5.02
C HIS A 63 17.95 8.58 -3.60
N GLY A 64 18.72 7.50 -3.45
CA GLY A 64 19.33 7.10 -2.17
C GLY A 64 18.40 6.32 -1.25
N GLY A 65 17.30 5.76 -1.76
CA GLY A 65 16.32 5.00 -1.00
C GLY A 65 15.26 5.85 -0.32
N ILE A 66 14.31 5.19 0.35
CA ILE A 66 13.18 5.84 1.02
C ILE A 66 13.54 6.14 2.47
N ASP A 67 13.52 7.41 2.87
CA ASP A 67 13.78 7.79 4.27
C ASP A 67 12.64 7.38 5.20
N ILE A 68 11.40 7.65 4.81
CA ILE A 68 10.20 7.36 5.59
C ILE A 68 9.14 6.80 4.65
N GLN A 69 8.64 5.60 4.96
CA GLN A 69 7.51 4.99 4.29
C GLN A 69 6.29 5.01 5.20
N VAL A 70 5.24 5.72 4.80
CA VAL A 70 3.94 5.70 5.49
C VAL A 70 3.07 4.62 4.87
N LEU A 71 2.46 3.78 5.70
CA LEU A 71 1.65 2.63 5.30
C LEU A 71 0.30 2.65 6.02
N GLY A 72 -0.70 2.04 5.40
CA GLY A 72 -1.90 1.53 6.06
C GLY A 72 -1.90 0.01 6.09
N ILE A 73 -2.84 -0.58 6.82
CA ILE A 73 -3.04 -2.04 6.90
C ILE A 73 -4.45 -2.47 6.47
N GLY A 74 -4.52 -3.52 5.66
CA GLY A 74 -5.76 -4.20 5.28
C GLY A 74 -6.36 -5.02 6.43
N ARG A 75 -7.65 -5.35 6.35
CA ARG A 75 -8.32 -6.20 7.36
C ARG A 75 -7.72 -7.61 7.45
N ASN A 76 -7.10 -8.06 6.36
CA ASN A 76 -6.40 -9.34 6.26
C ASN A 76 -4.88 -9.21 6.48
N GLY A 77 -4.38 -8.03 6.85
CA GLY A 77 -2.96 -7.79 7.10
C GLY A 77 -2.12 -7.47 5.86
N HIS A 78 -2.71 -7.21 4.69
CA HIS A 78 -1.94 -6.69 3.56
C HIS A 78 -1.40 -5.28 3.85
N ILE A 79 -0.25 -4.96 3.22
CA ILE A 79 0.31 -3.60 3.13
C ILE A 79 0.63 -3.31 1.66
N GLY A 80 0.28 -2.12 1.17
CA GLY A 80 0.15 -1.92 -0.28
C GLY A 80 -0.90 -2.87 -0.85
N PHE A 81 -0.62 -3.48 -2.01
CA PHE A 81 -1.42 -4.60 -2.53
C PHE A 81 -0.78 -5.97 -2.28
N ASN A 82 0.15 -6.08 -1.31
CA ASN A 82 0.79 -7.35 -1.01
C ASN A 82 -0.16 -8.23 -0.17
N GLU A 83 -0.94 -9.07 -0.83
CA GLU A 83 -1.96 -9.93 -0.22
C GLU A 83 -1.33 -11.14 0.51
N PRO A 84 -2.08 -11.81 1.42
CA PRO A 84 -1.64 -13.04 2.06
C PRO A 84 -1.12 -14.10 1.07
N GLY A 85 0.06 -14.64 1.35
CA GLY A 85 0.75 -15.65 0.53
C GLY A 85 1.77 -15.07 -0.45
N GLU A 86 1.91 -13.75 -0.55
CA GLU A 86 2.97 -13.15 -1.36
C GLU A 86 4.34 -13.22 -0.68
N ALA A 87 5.36 -13.47 -1.52
CA ALA A 87 6.71 -13.69 -1.05
C ALA A 87 7.35 -12.40 -0.50
N PHE A 88 7.96 -12.47 0.69
CA PHE A 88 8.62 -11.32 1.33
C PHE A 88 9.76 -10.73 0.50
N GLY A 89 10.45 -11.56 -0.29
CA GLY A 89 11.57 -11.15 -1.13
C GLY A 89 11.20 -10.34 -2.38
N ARG A 90 9.90 -10.12 -2.65
CA ARG A 90 9.45 -9.42 -3.86
C ARG A 90 9.73 -7.93 -3.79
N LEU A 91 10.29 -7.40 -4.88
CA LEU A 91 10.37 -5.97 -5.16
C LEU A 91 9.05 -5.49 -5.79
N THR A 92 9.00 -4.24 -6.28
CA THR A 92 7.87 -3.72 -7.06
C THR A 92 7.48 -4.69 -8.16
N HIS A 93 6.18 -5.00 -8.24
CA HIS A 93 5.67 -5.98 -9.18
C HIS A 93 4.18 -5.76 -9.46
N ARG A 94 3.69 -6.45 -10.50
CA ARG A 94 2.27 -6.53 -10.80
C ARG A 94 1.60 -7.61 -9.96
N VAL A 95 0.46 -7.24 -9.38
CA VAL A 95 -0.43 -8.15 -8.66
C VAL A 95 -1.76 -8.27 -9.39
N THR A 96 -2.38 -9.44 -9.26
CA THR A 96 -3.78 -9.65 -9.65
C THR A 96 -4.65 -9.30 -8.46
N LEU A 97 -5.61 -8.39 -8.64
CA LEU A 97 -6.51 -8.00 -7.57
C LEU A 97 -7.49 -9.14 -7.28
N SER A 98 -7.57 -9.52 -6.00
CA SER A 98 -8.55 -10.50 -5.52
C SER A 98 -9.98 -10.00 -5.73
N ASP A 99 -10.96 -10.91 -5.83
CA ASP A 99 -12.36 -10.51 -6.01
C ASP A 99 -12.88 -9.68 -4.83
N SER A 100 -12.41 -9.96 -3.60
CA SER A 100 -12.76 -9.15 -2.42
C SER A 100 -12.18 -7.73 -2.51
N THR A 101 -10.94 -7.58 -2.99
CA THR A 101 -10.33 -6.27 -3.24
C THR A 101 -11.05 -5.52 -4.37
N ARG A 102 -11.45 -6.23 -5.44
CA ARG A 102 -12.25 -5.65 -6.51
C ARG A 102 -13.63 -5.21 -6.02
N GLN A 103 -14.29 -6.01 -5.19
CA GLN A 103 -15.60 -5.69 -4.61
C GLN A 103 -15.51 -4.51 -3.64
N ALA A 104 -14.47 -4.44 -2.80
CA ALA A 104 -14.25 -3.31 -1.90
C ALA A 104 -13.98 -2.00 -2.66
N ASN A 105 -13.35 -2.10 -3.83
CA ASN A 105 -13.06 -0.95 -4.70
C ASN A 105 -14.24 -0.58 -5.62
N ALA A 106 -15.19 -1.49 -5.86
CA ALA A 106 -16.33 -1.25 -6.75
C ALA A 106 -17.15 -0.01 -6.38
N ARG A 107 -17.18 0.39 -5.10
CA ARG A 107 -17.83 1.63 -4.64
C ARG A 107 -17.29 2.92 -5.28
N PHE A 108 -16.11 2.87 -5.89
CA PHE A 108 -15.49 4.01 -6.57
C PHE A 108 -15.77 4.02 -8.08
N PHE A 109 -16.37 2.98 -8.63
CA PHE A 109 -16.62 2.82 -10.07
C PHE A 109 -18.13 2.75 -10.34
N SER A 110 -18.53 3.06 -11.57
CA SER A 110 -19.95 3.02 -11.94
C SER A 110 -20.43 1.57 -12.13
N GLN A 111 -19.54 0.70 -12.57
CA GLN A 111 -19.79 -0.73 -12.78
C GLN A 111 -18.64 -1.59 -12.24
N GLN A 112 -18.94 -2.81 -11.78
CA GLN A 112 -17.94 -3.72 -11.21
C GLN A 112 -16.90 -4.15 -12.26
N GLU A 113 -17.29 -4.21 -13.53
CA GLU A 113 -16.43 -4.57 -14.66
C GLU A 113 -15.35 -3.51 -14.91
N GLU A 114 -15.61 -2.26 -14.53
CA GLU A 114 -14.64 -1.15 -14.66
C GLU A 114 -13.53 -1.25 -13.61
N VAL A 115 -13.76 -2.02 -12.53
CA VAL A 115 -12.74 -2.23 -11.50
C VAL A 115 -11.56 -2.99 -12.12
N PRO A 116 -10.34 -2.42 -12.05
CA PRO A 116 -9.13 -3.06 -12.55
C PRO A 116 -8.96 -4.50 -12.07
N THR A 117 -8.35 -5.32 -12.91
CA THR A 117 -7.98 -6.70 -12.55
C THR A 117 -6.54 -6.77 -12.02
N TYR A 118 -5.72 -5.76 -12.30
CA TYR A 118 -4.32 -5.71 -11.91
C TYR A 118 -3.97 -4.37 -11.27
N ALA A 119 -2.92 -4.39 -10.45
CA ALA A 119 -2.25 -3.20 -9.95
C ALA A 119 -0.73 -3.39 -9.96
N ILE A 120 0.02 -2.28 -9.97
CA ILE A 120 1.44 -2.28 -9.61
C ILE A 120 1.55 -1.87 -8.15
N THR A 121 2.32 -2.63 -7.37
CA THR A 121 2.57 -2.33 -5.95
C THR A 121 4.06 -2.42 -5.67
N MET A 122 4.54 -1.59 -4.74
CA MET A 122 5.81 -1.86 -4.10
C MET A 122 5.74 -3.20 -3.39
N GLY A 123 6.75 -4.03 -3.61
CA GLY A 123 6.85 -5.32 -2.92
C GLY A 123 7.29 -5.16 -1.47
N LEU A 124 7.10 -6.21 -0.68
CA LEU A 124 7.47 -6.22 0.74
C LEU A 124 8.97 -5.97 0.94
N LYS A 125 9.85 -6.46 0.04
CA LYS A 125 11.29 -6.15 0.11
C LYS A 125 11.56 -4.67 -0.09
N SER A 126 10.88 -4.02 -1.03
CA SER A 126 11.04 -2.59 -1.30
C SER A 126 10.57 -1.74 -0.12
N ILE A 127 9.46 -2.12 0.51
CA ILE A 127 8.95 -1.48 1.73
C ILE A 127 9.96 -1.63 2.88
N MET A 128 10.51 -2.84 3.05
CA MET A 128 11.47 -3.14 4.12
C MET A 128 12.85 -2.49 3.92
N ASN A 129 13.14 -1.96 2.73
CA ASN A 129 14.36 -1.21 2.45
C ASN A 129 14.26 0.27 2.87
N ALA A 130 13.09 0.75 3.30
CA ALA A 130 12.95 2.11 3.83
C ALA A 130 13.79 2.28 5.11
N ARG A 131 14.31 3.48 5.38
CA ARG A 131 15.06 3.72 6.62
C ARG A 131 14.13 3.70 7.84
N ARG A 132 12.88 4.13 7.67
CA ARG A 132 11.82 4.13 8.70
C ARG A 132 10.48 3.77 8.08
N VAL A 133 9.69 3.00 8.81
CA VAL A 133 8.30 2.66 8.44
C VAL A 133 7.34 3.18 9.50
N LEU A 134 6.31 3.91 9.07
CA LEU A 134 5.21 4.37 9.90
C LEU A 134 3.91 3.70 9.43
N LEU A 135 3.35 2.80 10.22
CA LEU A 135 2.08 2.15 9.92
C LEU A 135 0.94 2.83 10.68
N LEU A 136 -0.04 3.34 9.95
CA LEU A 136 -1.23 3.97 10.49
C LEU A 136 -2.42 3.02 10.42
N ALA A 137 -3.14 2.83 11.53
CA ALA A 137 -4.41 2.10 11.52
C ALA A 137 -5.43 2.74 12.46
N ALA A 138 -6.67 2.84 11.99
CA ALA A 138 -7.79 3.36 12.77
C ALA A 138 -9.02 2.50 12.53
N GLY A 139 -9.84 2.35 13.58
CA GLY A 139 -11.08 1.58 13.54
C GLY A 139 -10.94 0.13 14.00
N ALA A 140 -12.03 -0.38 14.62
CA ALA A 140 -12.09 -1.72 15.18
C ALA A 140 -11.92 -2.83 14.12
N ASP A 141 -12.26 -2.56 12.86
CA ASP A 141 -12.11 -3.52 11.76
C ASP A 141 -10.65 -3.80 11.40
N LYS A 142 -9.69 -3.05 11.96
CA LYS A 142 -8.24 -3.27 11.82
C LYS A 142 -7.63 -4.04 12.98
N SER A 143 -8.33 -4.14 14.12
CA SER A 143 -7.76 -4.63 15.37
C SER A 143 -7.12 -6.01 15.29
N SER A 144 -7.80 -6.98 14.66
CA SER A 144 -7.25 -8.32 14.49
C SER A 144 -6.02 -8.35 13.58
N ALA A 145 -6.00 -7.58 12.50
CA ALA A 145 -4.84 -7.49 11.61
C ALA A 145 -3.63 -6.87 12.31
N VAL A 146 -3.86 -5.81 13.09
CA VAL A 146 -2.82 -5.16 13.92
C VAL A 146 -2.30 -6.13 14.98
N CYS A 147 -3.18 -6.82 15.70
CA CYS A 147 -2.77 -7.78 16.72
C CYS A 147 -1.91 -8.90 16.13
N ARG A 148 -2.30 -9.46 14.98
CA ARG A 148 -1.49 -10.47 14.27
C ARG A 148 -0.15 -9.91 13.80
N ALA A 149 -0.13 -8.70 13.24
CA ALA A 149 1.11 -8.08 12.77
C ALA A 149 2.12 -7.85 13.89
N VAL A 150 1.67 -7.52 15.11
CA VAL A 150 2.54 -7.24 16.26
C VAL A 150 2.87 -8.53 17.04
N CYS A 151 1.85 -9.33 17.36
CA CYS A 151 1.96 -10.44 18.32
C CYS A 151 2.14 -11.81 17.65
N GLY A 152 1.70 -11.97 16.40
CA GLY A 152 1.76 -13.24 15.68
C GLY A 152 3.15 -13.56 15.12
N ASP A 153 3.32 -14.77 14.63
CA ASP A 153 4.56 -15.19 13.95
C ASP A 153 4.75 -14.45 12.63
N VAL A 154 6.01 -14.25 12.25
CA VAL A 154 6.36 -13.67 10.96
C VAL A 154 6.07 -14.70 9.87
N SER A 155 5.10 -14.39 9.01
CA SER A 155 4.60 -15.32 7.98
C SER A 155 4.01 -14.58 6.78
N GLU A 156 4.26 -15.11 5.57
CA GLU A 156 3.70 -14.58 4.33
C GLU A 156 2.16 -14.67 4.29
N ALA A 157 1.56 -15.56 5.09
CA ALA A 157 0.11 -15.58 5.30
C ALA A 157 -0.42 -14.31 6.00
N HIS A 158 0.45 -13.55 6.65
CA HIS A 158 0.15 -12.27 7.32
C HIS A 158 1.20 -11.22 6.92
N PRO A 159 1.09 -10.61 5.74
CA PRO A 159 2.15 -9.77 5.16
C PRO A 159 2.72 -8.70 6.09
N ALA A 160 1.86 -7.98 6.82
CA ALA A 160 2.28 -6.94 7.78
C ALA A 160 3.16 -7.47 8.93
N SER A 161 3.17 -8.78 9.21
CA SER A 161 4.04 -9.37 10.23
C SER A 161 5.54 -9.21 9.90
N VAL A 162 5.89 -9.04 8.62
CA VAL A 162 7.29 -8.79 8.21
C VAL A 162 7.86 -7.51 8.83
N LEU A 163 7.01 -6.53 9.17
CA LEU A 163 7.41 -5.27 9.78
C LEU A 163 8.04 -5.47 11.17
N LYS A 164 7.78 -6.60 11.84
CA LYS A 164 8.48 -6.99 13.09
C LYS A 164 10.00 -7.13 12.90
N LEU A 165 10.44 -7.41 11.68
CA LEU A 165 11.86 -7.55 11.33
C LEU A 165 12.48 -6.21 10.90
N HIS A 166 11.69 -5.15 10.77
CA HIS A 166 12.19 -3.86 10.32
C HIS A 166 12.92 -3.16 11.49
N PRO A 167 14.16 -2.67 11.30
CA PRO A 167 14.96 -2.12 12.39
C PRO A 167 14.37 -0.81 12.96
N ASN A 168 13.48 -0.14 12.23
CA ASN A 168 12.86 1.11 12.65
C ASN A 168 11.42 1.21 12.15
N CYS A 169 10.48 0.56 12.84
CA CYS A 169 9.06 0.59 12.49
C CYS A 169 8.22 1.05 13.69
N VAL A 170 7.29 1.97 13.43
CA VAL A 170 6.35 2.53 14.41
C VAL A 170 4.93 2.29 13.94
N PHE A 171 4.08 1.78 14.84
CA PHE A 171 2.65 1.62 14.62
C PHE A 171 1.92 2.74 15.36
N VAL A 172 1.14 3.55 14.63
CA VAL A 172 0.29 4.60 15.20
C VAL A 172 -1.16 4.17 15.04
N LEU A 173 -1.80 3.95 16.18
CA LEU A 173 -3.10 3.28 16.28
C LEU A 173 -4.08 4.14 17.08
N ASP A 174 -5.34 4.17 16.67
CA ASP A 174 -6.40 4.58 17.59
C ASP A 174 -6.72 3.47 18.61
N ASP A 175 -7.46 3.81 19.67
CA ASP A 175 -7.79 2.84 20.73
C ASP A 175 -8.59 1.64 20.17
N ALA A 176 -9.38 1.85 19.11
CA ALA A 176 -10.18 0.80 18.47
C ALA A 176 -9.32 -0.21 17.68
N ALA A 177 -8.34 0.26 16.91
CA ALA A 177 -7.38 -0.60 16.21
C ALA A 177 -6.40 -1.28 17.17
N ALA A 178 -6.18 -0.72 18.37
CA ALA A 178 -5.38 -1.35 19.42
C ALA A 178 -6.18 -2.31 20.32
N ALA A 179 -7.49 -2.47 20.12
CA ALA A 179 -8.40 -3.14 21.06
C ALA A 179 -8.12 -4.65 21.28
N GLU A 180 -7.40 -5.30 20.36
CA GLU A 180 -6.99 -6.72 20.50
C GLU A 180 -5.53 -6.89 20.95
N LEU A 181 -4.74 -5.80 21.07
CA LEU A 181 -3.35 -5.90 21.52
C LEU A 181 -3.27 -6.26 23.01
N PRO A 182 -2.31 -7.09 23.45
CA PRO A 182 -2.05 -7.33 24.87
C PRO A 182 -1.82 -6.03 25.62
N ALA A 183 -2.20 -5.99 26.90
CA ALA A 183 -2.14 -4.78 27.73
C ALA A 183 -0.73 -4.15 27.76
N ALA A 184 0.33 -4.96 27.70
CA ALA A 184 1.71 -4.51 27.66
C ALA A 184 2.02 -3.56 26.48
N PHE A 185 1.34 -3.69 25.35
CA PHE A 185 1.54 -2.85 24.16
C PHE A 185 0.74 -1.53 24.21
N ARG A 186 -0.24 -1.42 25.10
CA ARG A 186 -1.09 -0.21 25.22
C ARG A 186 -0.50 0.85 26.15
N GLN A 187 0.61 0.54 26.83
CA GLN A 187 1.22 1.40 27.84
C GLN A 187 2.24 2.39 27.28
N ASN A 188 2.79 2.15 26.08
CA ASN A 188 3.64 3.10 25.37
C ASN A 188 2.80 4.12 24.59
N LYS A 189 2.00 4.92 25.31
CA LYS A 189 1.42 6.15 24.77
C LYS A 189 2.50 7.24 24.81
N GLU A 190 3.51 7.16 23.94
CA GLU A 190 4.34 8.34 23.67
C GLU A 190 3.45 9.37 22.96
N VAL A 191 2.82 10.23 23.76
CA VAL A 191 2.22 11.45 23.27
C VAL A 191 3.38 12.36 22.89
N ALA A 192 3.71 12.42 21.61
CA ALA A 192 4.54 13.51 21.09
C ALA A 192 3.82 14.81 21.44
N LYS A 193 4.35 15.52 22.46
CA LYS A 193 3.94 16.88 22.82
C LYS A 193 4.56 17.88 21.86
#